data_AF-A0A7C1ACH8-F1
#
_entry.id   AF-A0A7C1ACH8-F1
#
_cell.length_a   1.000
_cell.length_b   1.000
_cell.length_c   1.000
_cell.angle_alpha   90.00
_cell.angle_beta   90.00
_cell.angle_gamma   90.00
#
_symmetry.space_group_name_H-M   'P 1'
#
loop_
_entity.id
_entity.type
_entity.pdbx_description
1 polymer ?
#
loop_
_entity_poly.entity_id
_entity_poly.type
_entity_poly.pdbx_seq_one_letter_code
_entity_poly.pdbx_strand_id
1 'polypeptide(L)'
;MNNIALYILIAVIAALVGFGIAWLLLRRIGDKKVSGAEDTARRLIAEAEKEAEIKKKEALLEAKEEWYGVKSNYERELQNKRNEIQKTERRLSDKETSVDRKLDSLTKREKDFQNRERTLSGREKGIAFREQELEKLLHSQNEKLERIAGMTPEEAKQELKENLIGEAKIEAAAMVKEIKDKAEREADKEAKEIIIQAIYRCAADHAVESTVSVVNLPNEEMKGRIIGREGRNIRSFETATGIDVIVDDTPEAVILSGYDPIRREIARMSLEKLIADGRIHPTRIEEVVSKTEKEMEIIVREIGE
;
A
#
# COMPACT_ATOMS: atom_id res chain seq x y z
N MET A 1 -139.18 68.70 104.89
CA MET A 1 -138.46 67.41 105.03
C MET A 1 -138.67 66.43 103.87
N ASN A 2 -139.76 66.50 103.08
CA ASN A 2 -139.99 65.54 101.97
C ASN A 2 -139.12 65.70 100.72
N ASN A 3 -138.54 66.88 100.46
CA ASN A 3 -137.76 67.11 99.24
C ASN A 3 -136.35 66.50 99.31
N ILE A 4 -135.73 66.45 100.49
CA ILE A 4 -134.35 65.96 100.67
C ILE A 4 -134.24 64.44 100.42
N ALA A 5 -135.20 63.66 100.92
CA ALA A 5 -135.26 62.21 100.70
C ALA A 5 -135.44 61.85 99.22
N LEU A 6 -136.23 62.65 98.48
CA LEU A 6 -136.43 62.49 97.03
C LEU A 6 -135.12 62.72 96.25
N TYR A 7 -134.35 63.77 96.60
CA TYR A 7 -133.06 64.04 95.96
C TYR A 7 -132.02 62.94 96.23
N ILE A 8 -132.00 62.36 97.44
CA ILE A 8 -131.11 61.24 97.77
C ILE A 8 -131.49 60.00 96.96
N LEU A 9 -132.77 59.69 96.82
CA LEU A 9 -133.25 58.54 96.02
C LEU A 9 -132.88 58.71 94.54
N ILE A 10 -133.05 59.91 93.98
CA ILE A 10 -132.64 60.23 92.59
C ILE A 10 -131.13 60.09 92.42
N ALA A 11 -130.32 60.54 93.39
CA ALA A 11 -128.87 60.42 93.35
C ALA A 11 -128.40 58.95 93.39
N VAL A 12 -129.03 58.11 94.21
CA VAL A 12 -128.73 56.68 94.30
C VAL A 12 -129.13 55.94 93.00
N ILE A 13 -130.30 56.24 92.45
CA ILE A 13 -130.73 55.67 91.17
C ILE A 13 -129.79 56.12 90.04
N ALA A 14 -129.42 57.41 89.99
CA ALA A 14 -128.47 57.93 89.01
C ALA A 14 -127.07 57.28 89.15
N ALA A 15 -126.60 57.03 90.37
CA ALA A 15 -125.34 56.34 90.63
C ALA A 15 -125.40 54.86 90.21
N LEU A 16 -126.50 54.16 90.48
CA LEU A 16 -126.70 52.76 90.06
C LEU A 16 -126.80 52.63 88.53
N VAL A 17 -127.51 53.56 87.87
CA VAL A 17 -127.61 53.61 86.42
C VAL A 17 -126.24 53.98 85.81
N GLY A 18 -125.54 54.95 86.38
CA GLY A 18 -124.18 55.33 85.96
C GLY A 18 -123.18 54.18 86.11
N PHE A 19 -123.24 53.44 87.22
CA PHE A 19 -122.41 52.26 87.44
C PHE A 19 -122.77 51.13 86.47
N GLY A 20 -124.05 50.89 86.21
CA GLY A 20 -124.51 49.90 85.24
C GLY A 20 -124.03 50.20 83.82
N ILE A 21 -124.12 51.47 83.40
CA ILE A 21 -123.63 51.95 82.09
C ILE A 21 -122.10 51.85 82.02
N ALA A 22 -121.39 52.28 83.06
CA ALA A 22 -119.93 52.18 83.11
C ALA A 22 -119.47 50.71 83.06
N TRP A 23 -120.09 49.82 83.82
CA TRP A 23 -119.80 48.38 83.81
C TRP A 23 -120.05 47.76 82.42
N LEU A 24 -121.15 48.12 81.76
CA LEU A 24 -121.45 47.69 80.39
C LEU A 24 -120.42 48.19 79.37
N LEU A 25 -119.98 49.44 79.50
CA LEU A 25 -118.95 50.04 78.63
C LEU A 25 -117.58 49.39 78.86
N LEU A 26 -117.17 49.20 80.12
CA LEU A 26 -115.91 48.52 80.46
C LEU A 26 -115.93 47.06 79.98
N ARG A 27 -117.04 46.33 80.15
CA ARG A 27 -117.18 44.96 79.64
C ARG A 27 -117.10 44.91 78.13
N ARG A 28 -117.79 45.81 77.40
CA ARG A 28 -117.70 45.89 75.93
C ARG A 28 -116.31 46.27 75.43
N ILE A 29 -115.59 47.16 76.13
CA ILE A 29 -114.22 47.54 75.75
C ILE A 29 -113.26 46.38 76.04
N GLY A 30 -113.46 45.65 77.14
CA GLY A 30 -112.73 44.41 77.46
C GLY A 30 -112.95 43.34 76.40
N ASP A 31 -114.21 43.02 76.09
CA ASP A 31 -114.56 42.04 75.05
C ASP A 31 -114.04 42.44 73.66
N LYS A 32 -114.07 43.74 73.31
CA LYS A 32 -113.46 44.25 72.07
C LYS A 32 -111.94 44.16 72.06
N LYS A 33 -111.26 44.38 73.19
CA LYS A 33 -109.80 44.21 73.29
C LYS A 33 -109.40 42.74 73.21
N VAL A 34 -110.17 41.85 73.83
CA VAL A 34 -109.95 40.39 73.77
C VAL A 34 -110.22 39.87 72.35
N SER A 35 -111.35 40.23 71.75
CA SER A 35 -111.67 39.88 70.36
C SER A 35 -110.65 40.46 69.37
N GLY A 36 -110.18 41.70 69.58
CA GLY A 36 -109.12 42.30 68.76
C GLY A 36 -107.78 41.56 68.90
N ALA A 37 -107.42 41.15 70.11
CA ALA A 37 -106.22 40.34 70.36
C ALA A 37 -106.33 38.94 69.72
N GLU A 38 -107.49 38.29 69.83
CA GLU A 38 -107.77 37.01 69.17
C GLU A 38 -107.70 37.11 67.64
N ASP A 39 -108.25 38.17 67.05
CA ASP A 39 -108.18 38.41 65.60
C ASP A 39 -106.74 38.67 65.15
N THR A 40 -105.95 39.43 65.92
CA THR A 40 -104.52 39.63 65.61
C THR A 40 -103.72 38.33 65.73
N ALA A 41 -103.99 37.51 66.75
CA ALA A 41 -103.35 36.21 66.92
C ALA A 41 -103.71 35.26 65.77
N ARG A 42 -104.98 35.23 65.35
CA ARG A 42 -105.43 34.45 64.19
C ARG A 42 -104.76 34.91 62.90
N ARG A 43 -104.64 36.22 62.67
CA ARG A 43 -103.93 36.77 61.50
C ARG A 43 -102.46 36.40 61.51
N LEU A 44 -101.79 36.52 62.66
CA LEU A 44 -100.38 36.19 62.79
C LEU A 44 -100.12 34.70 62.58
N ILE A 45 -101.00 33.82 63.07
CA ILE A 45 -100.92 32.38 62.79
C ILE A 45 -101.13 32.12 61.30
N ALA A 46 -102.15 32.72 60.67
CA ALA A 46 -102.42 32.54 59.25
C ALA A 46 -101.28 33.07 58.34
N GLU A 47 -100.67 34.20 58.72
CA GLU A 47 -99.49 34.75 58.05
C GLU A 47 -98.28 33.83 58.23
N ALA A 48 -98.02 33.33 59.45
CA ALA A 48 -96.94 32.39 59.72
C ALA A 48 -97.12 31.06 58.97
N GLU A 49 -98.34 30.54 58.87
CA GLU A 49 -98.67 29.34 58.08
C GLU A 49 -98.41 29.58 56.58
N LYS A 50 -98.82 30.73 56.06
CA LYS A 50 -98.59 31.11 54.66
C LYS A 50 -97.09 31.29 54.37
N GLU A 51 -96.34 31.94 55.24
CA GLU A 51 -94.89 32.07 55.12
C GLU A 51 -94.18 30.73 55.21
N ALA A 52 -94.62 29.84 56.11
CA ALA A 52 -94.08 28.48 56.21
C ALA A 52 -94.35 27.66 54.95
N GLU A 53 -95.55 27.78 54.35
CA GLU A 53 -95.83 27.17 53.05
C GLU A 53 -94.95 27.71 51.93
N ILE A 54 -94.72 29.03 51.88
CA ILE A 54 -93.87 29.66 50.87
C ILE A 54 -92.43 29.17 51.03
N LYS A 55 -91.86 29.24 52.25
CA LYS A 55 -90.49 28.73 52.53
C LYS A 55 -90.35 27.26 52.20
N LYS A 56 -91.37 26.44 52.49
CA LYS A 56 -91.37 25.02 52.11
C LYS A 56 -91.36 24.84 50.60
N LYS A 57 -92.14 25.62 49.86
CA LYS A 57 -92.17 25.58 48.38
C LYS A 57 -90.85 26.06 47.78
N GLU A 58 -90.28 27.14 48.29
CA GLU A 58 -88.97 27.67 47.90
C GLU A 58 -87.86 26.64 48.15
N ALA A 59 -87.76 26.09 49.36
CA ALA A 59 -86.76 25.06 49.68
C ALA A 59 -86.92 23.80 48.80
N LEU A 60 -88.15 23.40 48.47
CA LEU A 60 -88.41 22.29 47.55
C LEU A 60 -88.04 22.61 46.10
N LEU A 61 -88.17 23.86 45.68
CA LEU A 61 -87.76 24.31 44.35
C LEU A 61 -86.24 24.39 44.25
N GLU A 62 -85.56 24.98 45.23
CA GLU A 62 -84.10 25.03 45.31
C GLU A 62 -83.51 23.62 45.31
N ALA A 63 -84.02 22.72 46.16
CA ALA A 63 -83.58 21.32 46.18
C ALA A 63 -83.81 20.60 44.84
N LYS A 64 -84.90 20.92 44.12
CA LYS A 64 -85.13 20.39 42.77
C LYS A 64 -84.14 20.96 41.77
N GLU A 65 -83.87 22.26 41.78
CA GLU A 65 -82.92 22.91 40.88
C GLU A 65 -81.51 22.37 41.09
N GLU A 66 -81.05 22.25 42.33
CA GLU A 66 -79.77 21.62 42.67
C GLU A 66 -79.73 20.16 42.20
N TRP A 67 -80.80 19.40 42.45
CA TRP A 67 -80.88 18.00 42.00
C TRP A 67 -80.82 17.88 40.48
N TYR A 68 -81.53 18.73 39.74
CA TYR A 68 -81.46 18.75 38.27
C TYR A 68 -80.09 19.20 37.77
N GLY A 69 -79.44 20.15 38.45
CA GLY A 69 -78.08 20.59 38.13
C GLY A 69 -77.06 19.47 38.31
N VAL A 70 -77.07 18.79 39.47
CA VAL A 70 -76.22 17.63 39.75
C VAL A 70 -76.50 16.50 38.76
N LYS A 71 -77.77 16.20 38.49
CA LYS A 71 -78.17 15.18 37.53
C LYS A 71 -77.67 15.49 36.12
N SER A 72 -77.81 16.73 35.65
CA SER A 72 -77.35 17.14 34.32
C SER A 72 -75.83 17.06 34.19
N ASN A 73 -75.09 17.47 35.22
CA ASN A 73 -73.63 17.34 35.26
C ASN A 73 -73.20 15.87 35.23
N TYR A 74 -73.86 15.02 36.03
CA TYR A 74 -73.59 13.59 36.04
C TYR A 74 -73.89 12.91 34.69
N GLU A 75 -75.01 13.24 34.05
CA GLU A 75 -75.36 12.74 32.71
C GLU A 75 -74.31 13.16 31.66
N ARG A 76 -73.81 14.40 31.76
CA ARG A 76 -72.74 14.90 30.88
C ARG A 76 -71.42 14.17 31.12
N GLU A 77 -71.02 13.98 32.37
CA GLU A 77 -69.81 13.21 32.71
C GLU A 77 -69.91 11.76 32.25
N LEU A 78 -71.07 11.12 32.44
CA LEU A 78 -71.32 9.76 32.01
C LEU A 78 -71.23 9.65 30.49
N GLN A 79 -71.80 10.62 29.75
CA GLN A 79 -71.70 10.66 28.30
C GLN A 79 -70.25 10.86 27.83
N ASN A 80 -69.48 11.73 28.49
CA ASN A 80 -68.07 11.94 28.19
C ASN A 80 -67.24 10.66 28.42
N LYS A 81 -67.41 10.01 29.58
CA LYS A 81 -66.77 8.74 29.89
C LYS A 81 -67.14 7.65 28.88
N ARG A 82 -68.41 7.58 28.48
CA ARG A 82 -68.87 6.62 27.46
C ARG A 82 -68.20 6.86 26.11
N ASN A 83 -68.07 8.12 25.70
CA ASN A 83 -67.37 8.48 24.47
C ASN A 83 -65.87 8.15 24.53
N GLU A 84 -65.22 8.37 25.68
CA GLU A 84 -63.80 8.03 25.89
C GLU A 84 -63.56 6.53 25.86
N ILE A 85 -64.42 5.75 26.51
CA ILE A 85 -64.38 4.28 26.47
C ILE A 85 -64.54 3.81 25.03
N GLN A 86 -65.53 4.31 24.30
CA GLN A 86 -65.75 3.91 22.90
C GLN A 86 -64.57 4.26 21.99
N LYS A 87 -63.91 5.42 22.19
CA LYS A 87 -62.69 5.78 21.47
C LYS A 87 -61.54 4.83 21.77
N THR A 88 -61.39 4.45 23.03
CA THR A 88 -60.33 3.54 23.48
C THR A 88 -60.57 2.13 22.96
N GLU A 89 -61.80 1.63 23.00
CA GLU A 89 -62.21 0.34 22.42
C GLU A 89 -61.94 0.28 20.93
N ARG A 90 -62.31 1.31 20.17
CA ARG A 90 -62.00 1.38 18.72
C ARG A 90 -60.49 1.33 18.47
N ARG A 91 -59.72 2.15 19.20
CA ARG A 91 -58.25 2.14 19.08
C ARG A 91 -57.64 0.80 19.45
N LEU A 92 -58.20 0.09 20.43
CA LEU A 92 -57.74 -1.24 20.83
C LEU A 92 -58.06 -2.27 19.74
N SER A 93 -59.28 -2.26 19.20
CA SER A 93 -59.71 -3.14 18.11
C SER A 93 -58.90 -2.94 16.82
N ASP A 94 -58.59 -1.68 16.47
CA ASP A 94 -57.72 -1.37 15.33
C ASP A 94 -56.30 -1.92 15.55
N LYS A 95 -55.76 -1.81 16.78
CA LYS A 95 -54.47 -2.37 17.14
C LYS A 95 -54.46 -3.89 17.08
N GLU A 96 -55.50 -4.53 17.61
CA GLU A 96 -55.67 -6.00 17.57
C GLU A 96 -55.67 -6.50 16.13
N THR A 97 -56.50 -5.89 15.27
CA THR A 97 -56.54 -6.20 13.83
C THR A 97 -55.18 -5.98 13.15
N SER A 98 -54.43 -4.94 13.54
CA SER A 98 -53.08 -4.69 13.01
C SER A 98 -52.08 -5.75 13.45
N VAL A 99 -52.18 -6.21 14.70
CA VAL A 99 -51.33 -7.28 15.26
C VAL A 99 -51.64 -8.60 14.57
N ASP A 100 -52.91 -8.95 14.37
CA ASP A 100 -53.32 -10.17 13.67
C ASP A 100 -52.78 -10.21 12.24
N ARG A 101 -52.91 -9.09 11.49
CA ARG A 101 -52.33 -8.99 10.14
C ARG A 101 -50.82 -9.19 10.12
N LYS A 102 -50.10 -8.69 11.14
CA LYS A 102 -48.65 -8.90 11.28
C LYS A 102 -48.34 -10.36 11.61
N LEU A 103 -49.10 -10.98 12.51
CA LEU A 103 -48.98 -12.40 12.84
C LEU A 103 -49.18 -13.30 11.62
N ASP A 104 -50.21 -13.03 10.81
CA ASP A 104 -50.47 -13.76 9.56
C ASP A 104 -49.31 -13.61 8.57
N SER A 105 -48.76 -12.40 8.43
CA SER A 105 -47.62 -12.15 7.55
C SER A 105 -46.35 -12.86 8.04
N LEU A 106 -46.10 -12.86 9.34
CA LEU A 106 -44.97 -13.58 9.94
C LEU A 106 -45.12 -15.09 9.78
N THR A 107 -46.31 -15.63 10.02
CA THR A 107 -46.61 -17.06 9.84
C THR A 107 -46.40 -17.51 8.40
N LYS A 108 -46.81 -16.69 7.41
CA LYS A 108 -46.55 -16.97 5.99
C LYS A 108 -45.05 -17.00 5.69
N ARG A 109 -44.31 -15.99 6.17
CA ARG A 109 -42.85 -15.93 6.00
C ARG A 109 -42.14 -17.12 6.65
N GLU A 110 -42.56 -17.53 7.83
CA GLU A 110 -42.01 -18.70 8.52
C GLU A 110 -42.19 -19.97 7.70
N LYS A 111 -43.40 -20.19 7.15
CA LYS A 111 -43.66 -21.33 6.24
C LYS A 111 -42.79 -21.28 4.99
N ASP A 112 -42.63 -20.10 4.38
CA ASP A 112 -41.76 -19.93 3.22
C ASP A 112 -40.29 -20.24 3.54
N PHE A 113 -39.81 -19.81 4.71
CA PHE A 113 -38.46 -20.13 5.18
C PHE A 113 -38.28 -21.62 5.44
N GLN A 114 -39.22 -22.28 6.12
CA GLN A 114 -39.17 -23.73 6.35
C GLN A 114 -39.18 -24.52 5.03
N ASN A 115 -39.97 -24.08 4.03
CA ASN A 115 -39.98 -24.71 2.71
C ASN A 115 -38.64 -24.53 1.98
N ARG A 116 -38.04 -23.34 2.05
CA ARG A 116 -36.72 -23.07 1.49
C ARG A 116 -35.64 -23.90 2.17
N GLU A 117 -35.66 -23.98 3.49
CA GLU A 117 -34.72 -24.78 4.28
C GLU A 117 -34.79 -26.26 3.91
N ARG A 118 -36.00 -26.83 3.81
CA ARG A 118 -36.20 -28.21 3.32
C ARG A 118 -35.66 -28.41 1.91
N THR A 119 -35.91 -27.45 1.02
CA THR A 119 -35.43 -27.52 -0.36
C THR A 119 -33.90 -27.46 -0.43
N LEU A 120 -33.28 -26.56 0.34
CA LEU A 120 -31.82 -26.43 0.42
C LEU A 120 -31.18 -27.69 1.02
N SER A 121 -31.71 -28.19 2.13
CA SER A 121 -31.23 -29.44 2.73
C SER A 121 -31.35 -30.63 1.77
N GLY A 122 -32.43 -30.71 0.98
CA GLY A 122 -32.58 -31.70 -0.07
C GLY A 122 -31.52 -31.57 -1.17
N ARG A 123 -31.21 -30.33 -1.60
CA ARG A 123 -30.18 -30.06 -2.60
C ARG A 123 -28.77 -30.38 -2.09
N GLU A 124 -28.46 -30.03 -0.85
CA GLU A 124 -27.17 -30.35 -0.22
C GLU A 124 -26.94 -31.86 -0.17
N LYS A 125 -27.94 -32.63 0.27
CA LYS A 125 -27.88 -34.11 0.25
C LYS A 125 -27.69 -34.65 -1.16
N GLY A 126 -28.38 -34.08 -2.15
CA GLY A 126 -28.23 -34.46 -3.56
C GLY A 126 -26.86 -34.15 -4.13
N ILE A 127 -26.26 -33.01 -3.76
CA ILE A 127 -24.90 -32.63 -4.16
C ILE A 127 -23.89 -33.58 -3.53
N ALA A 128 -23.97 -33.82 -2.22
CA ALA A 128 -23.07 -34.73 -1.51
C ALA A 128 -23.09 -36.15 -2.11
N PHE A 129 -24.28 -36.66 -2.47
CA PHE A 129 -24.39 -37.95 -3.14
C PHE A 129 -23.71 -37.98 -4.51
N ARG A 130 -23.89 -36.92 -5.32
CA ARG A 130 -23.26 -36.80 -6.64
C ARG A 130 -21.74 -36.65 -6.56
N GLU A 131 -21.24 -35.91 -5.58
CA GLU A 131 -19.79 -35.78 -5.34
C GLU A 131 -19.19 -37.15 -5.02
N GLN A 132 -19.85 -37.94 -4.18
CA GLN A 132 -19.40 -39.30 -3.86
C GLN A 132 -19.44 -40.23 -5.08
N GLU A 133 -20.48 -40.16 -5.92
CA GLU A 133 -20.53 -40.93 -7.17
C GLU A 133 -19.44 -40.49 -8.16
N LEU A 134 -19.20 -39.18 -8.28
CA LEU A 134 -18.18 -38.63 -9.17
C LEU A 134 -16.79 -39.08 -8.74
N GLU A 135 -16.49 -39.06 -7.45
CA GLU A 135 -15.21 -39.51 -6.90
C GLU A 135 -14.97 -41.00 -7.19
N LYS A 136 -15.99 -41.85 -7.01
CA LYS A 136 -15.92 -43.27 -7.39
C LYS A 136 -15.72 -43.46 -8.89
N LEU A 137 -16.41 -42.67 -9.71
CA LEU A 137 -16.30 -42.75 -11.17
C LEU A 137 -14.89 -42.33 -11.63
N LEU A 138 -14.36 -41.23 -11.09
CA LEU A 138 -13.00 -40.75 -11.37
C LEU A 138 -11.97 -41.79 -10.96
N HIS A 139 -12.12 -42.41 -9.79
CA HIS A 139 -11.23 -43.47 -9.34
C HIS A 139 -11.27 -44.67 -10.31
N SER A 140 -12.46 -45.13 -10.69
CA SER A 140 -12.61 -46.23 -11.67
C SER A 140 -12.07 -45.89 -13.07
N GLN A 141 -12.20 -44.64 -13.51
CA GLN A 141 -11.63 -44.19 -14.78
C GLN A 141 -10.11 -44.17 -14.72
N ASN A 142 -9.52 -43.67 -13.63
CA ASN A 142 -8.07 -43.67 -13.43
C ASN A 142 -7.53 -45.11 -13.41
N GLU A 143 -8.15 -46.03 -12.67
CA GLU A 143 -7.74 -47.44 -12.67
C GLU A 143 -7.79 -48.07 -14.08
N LYS A 144 -8.82 -47.74 -14.88
CA LYS A 144 -8.92 -48.23 -16.27
C LYS A 144 -7.84 -47.62 -17.15
N LEU A 145 -7.54 -46.33 -17.00
CA LEU A 145 -6.48 -45.66 -17.75
C LEU A 145 -5.11 -46.22 -17.38
N GLU A 146 -4.84 -46.47 -16.10
CA GLU A 146 -3.63 -47.15 -15.61
C GLU A 146 -3.47 -48.53 -16.24
N ARG A 147 -4.56 -49.32 -16.29
CA ARG A 147 -4.55 -50.64 -16.94
C ARG A 147 -4.30 -50.57 -18.45
N ILE A 148 -4.86 -49.58 -19.14
CA ILE A 148 -4.69 -49.40 -20.59
C ILE A 148 -3.28 -48.90 -20.92
N ALA A 149 -2.78 -47.93 -20.15
CA ALA A 149 -1.45 -47.37 -20.32
C ALA A 149 -0.35 -48.38 -19.93
N GLY A 150 -0.68 -49.37 -19.09
CA GLY A 150 0.28 -50.36 -18.59
C GLY A 150 1.29 -49.76 -17.61
N MET A 151 1.00 -48.57 -17.08
CA MET A 151 1.84 -47.79 -16.19
C MET A 151 0.96 -46.98 -15.23
N THR A 152 1.41 -46.84 -14.00
CA THR A 152 0.79 -46.00 -12.97
C THR A 152 1.03 -44.51 -13.25
N PRO A 153 0.25 -43.58 -12.66
CA PRO A 153 0.43 -42.14 -12.89
C PRO A 153 1.82 -41.67 -12.46
N GLU A 154 2.34 -42.25 -11.39
CA GLU A 154 3.68 -42.03 -10.85
C GLU A 154 4.77 -42.51 -11.81
N GLU A 155 4.58 -43.70 -12.43
CA GLU A 155 5.48 -44.21 -13.47
C GLU A 155 5.46 -43.33 -14.72
N ALA A 156 4.27 -42.93 -15.19
CA ALA A 156 4.13 -42.02 -16.34
C ALA A 156 4.79 -40.66 -16.08
N LYS A 157 4.68 -40.13 -14.86
CA LYS A 157 5.34 -38.88 -14.45
C LYS A 157 6.85 -39.03 -14.38
N GLN A 158 7.34 -40.18 -13.94
CA GLN A 158 8.77 -40.48 -13.88
C GLN A 158 9.38 -40.64 -15.28
N GLU A 159 8.70 -41.35 -16.19
CA GLU A 159 9.13 -41.53 -17.57
C GLU A 159 9.16 -40.20 -18.34
N LEU A 160 8.13 -39.36 -18.19
CA LEU A 160 8.12 -38.01 -18.78
C LEU A 160 9.31 -37.17 -18.28
N LYS A 161 9.63 -37.28 -16.99
CA LYS A 161 10.75 -36.56 -16.39
C LYS A 161 12.09 -37.07 -16.93
N GLU A 162 12.25 -38.39 -17.10
CA GLU A 162 13.45 -38.97 -17.69
C GLU A 162 13.65 -38.55 -19.15
N ASN A 163 12.58 -38.54 -19.95
CA ASN A 163 12.64 -38.07 -21.34
C ASN A 163 13.05 -36.59 -21.43
N LEU A 164 12.46 -35.71 -20.62
CA LEU A 164 12.82 -34.29 -20.54
C LEU A 164 14.28 -34.07 -20.14
N ILE A 165 14.77 -34.85 -19.17
CA ILE A 165 16.18 -34.80 -18.75
C ILE A 165 17.10 -35.28 -19.88
N GLY A 166 16.68 -36.29 -20.64
CA GLY A 166 17.40 -36.78 -21.82
C GLY A 166 17.55 -35.71 -22.90
N GLU A 167 16.45 -35.07 -23.28
CA GLU A 167 16.44 -33.97 -24.27
C GLU A 167 17.32 -32.80 -23.83
N ALA A 168 17.16 -32.35 -22.57
CA ALA A 168 17.96 -31.25 -22.03
C ALA A 168 19.47 -31.54 -22.04
N LYS A 169 19.88 -32.80 -21.81
CA LYS A 169 21.29 -33.21 -21.89
C LYS A 169 21.82 -33.15 -23.32
N ILE A 170 21.01 -33.53 -24.31
CA ILE A 170 21.41 -33.49 -25.73
C ILE A 170 21.60 -32.04 -26.18
N GLU A 171 20.67 -31.15 -25.84
CA GLU A 171 20.78 -29.72 -26.15
C GLU A 171 21.99 -29.07 -25.46
N ALA A 172 22.20 -29.37 -24.18
CA ALA A 172 23.37 -28.88 -23.45
C ALA A 172 24.69 -29.35 -24.08
N ALA A 173 24.77 -30.60 -24.52
CA ALA A 173 25.96 -31.13 -25.19
C ALA A 173 26.22 -30.43 -26.54
N ALA A 174 25.17 -30.15 -27.32
CA ALA A 174 25.28 -29.41 -28.57
C ALA A 174 25.79 -27.97 -28.33
N MET A 175 25.24 -27.28 -27.32
CA MET A 175 25.66 -25.93 -26.95
C MET A 175 27.13 -25.89 -26.47
N VAL A 176 27.54 -26.85 -25.64
CA VAL A 176 28.94 -26.96 -25.18
C VAL A 176 29.89 -27.14 -26.36
N LYS A 177 29.52 -27.99 -27.33
CA LYS A 177 30.32 -28.19 -28.55
C LYS A 177 30.43 -26.91 -29.35
N GLU A 178 29.34 -26.19 -29.57
CA GLU A 178 29.33 -24.93 -30.31
C GLU A 178 30.20 -23.85 -29.64
N ILE A 179 30.12 -23.73 -28.31
CA ILE A 179 30.97 -22.81 -27.54
C ILE A 179 32.45 -23.17 -27.72
N LYS A 180 32.79 -24.46 -27.66
CA LYS A 180 34.16 -24.94 -27.85
C LYS A 180 34.67 -24.64 -29.26
N ASP A 181 33.89 -24.97 -30.29
CA ASP A 181 34.24 -24.73 -31.70
C ASP A 181 34.37 -23.22 -32.01
N LYS A 182 33.62 -22.37 -31.31
CA LYS A 182 33.75 -20.91 -31.40
C LYS A 182 35.04 -20.43 -30.73
N ALA A 183 35.33 -20.92 -29.51
CA ALA A 183 36.54 -20.57 -28.78
C ALA A 183 37.81 -20.97 -29.55
N GLU A 184 37.85 -22.16 -30.17
CA GLU A 184 38.99 -22.59 -31.00
C GLU A 184 39.19 -21.69 -32.22
N ARG A 185 38.11 -21.27 -32.89
CA ARG A 185 38.18 -20.35 -34.04
C ARG A 185 38.64 -18.95 -33.65
N GLU A 186 38.16 -18.43 -32.54
CA GLU A 186 38.57 -17.12 -32.02
C GLU A 186 40.04 -17.14 -31.58
N ALA A 187 40.47 -18.19 -30.91
CA ALA A 187 41.86 -18.38 -30.49
C ALA A 187 42.85 -18.42 -31.67
N ASP A 188 42.53 -19.16 -32.75
CA ASP A 188 43.39 -19.20 -33.94
C ASP A 188 43.51 -17.83 -34.63
N LYS A 189 42.39 -17.08 -34.67
CA LYS A 189 42.38 -15.72 -35.22
C LYS A 189 43.25 -14.78 -34.39
N GLU A 190 43.09 -14.79 -33.07
CA GLU A 190 43.84 -13.95 -32.15
C GLU A 190 45.34 -14.28 -32.17
N ALA A 191 45.69 -15.57 -32.21
CA ALA A 191 47.08 -16.01 -32.34
C ALA A 191 47.76 -15.47 -33.61
N LYS A 192 47.04 -15.50 -34.75
CA LYS A 192 47.55 -14.93 -36.02
C LYS A 192 47.76 -13.42 -35.93
N GLU A 193 46.83 -12.69 -35.30
CA GLU A 193 46.95 -11.24 -35.09
C GLU A 193 48.19 -10.90 -34.24
N ILE A 194 48.44 -11.66 -33.16
CA ILE A 194 49.62 -11.48 -32.30
C ILE A 194 50.91 -11.70 -33.08
N ILE A 195 50.99 -12.77 -33.90
CA ILE A 195 52.19 -13.06 -34.72
C ILE A 195 52.46 -11.93 -35.71
N ILE A 196 51.42 -11.43 -36.39
CA ILE A 196 51.56 -10.32 -37.34
C ILE A 196 52.11 -9.07 -36.64
N GLN A 197 51.58 -8.73 -35.45
CA GLN A 197 52.07 -7.59 -34.68
C GLN A 197 53.54 -7.76 -34.25
N ALA A 198 53.95 -8.97 -33.87
CA ALA A 198 55.35 -9.26 -33.52
C ALA A 198 56.29 -9.08 -34.71
N ILE A 199 55.91 -9.56 -35.90
CA ILE A 199 56.68 -9.38 -37.14
C ILE A 199 56.86 -7.89 -37.46
N TYR A 200 55.78 -7.10 -37.41
CA TYR A 200 55.86 -5.66 -37.66
C TYR A 200 56.82 -4.93 -36.72
N ARG A 201 56.95 -5.39 -35.46
CA ARG A 201 57.89 -4.81 -34.48
C ARG A 201 59.35 -5.15 -34.75
N CYS A 202 59.66 -6.32 -35.32
CA CYS A 202 61.05 -6.78 -35.45
C CYS A 202 61.75 -6.28 -36.73
N ALA A 203 61.00 -5.84 -37.75
CA ALA A 203 61.57 -5.52 -39.07
C ALA A 203 62.25 -4.13 -39.16
N ALA A 204 62.05 -3.23 -38.21
CA ALA A 204 62.54 -1.84 -38.30
C ALA A 204 63.98 -1.63 -37.77
N ASP A 205 64.46 -2.48 -36.86
CA ASP A 205 65.68 -2.16 -36.08
C ASP A 205 66.97 -2.87 -36.54
N HIS A 206 66.94 -3.82 -37.48
CA HIS A 206 68.11 -4.68 -37.75
C HIS A 206 68.99 -4.30 -38.96
N ALA A 207 68.67 -3.24 -39.72
CA ALA A 207 69.31 -2.97 -41.02
C ALA A 207 70.47 -1.93 -41.02
N VAL A 208 70.77 -1.25 -39.90
CA VAL A 208 71.72 -0.10 -39.92
C VAL A 208 73.01 -0.29 -39.10
N GLU A 209 73.08 -1.25 -38.17
CA GLU A 209 74.24 -1.36 -37.26
C GLU A 209 75.38 -2.30 -37.71
N SER A 210 75.22 -3.06 -38.80
CA SER A 210 76.14 -4.18 -39.10
C SER A 210 77.24 -3.92 -40.14
N THR A 211 77.35 -2.75 -40.80
CA THR A 211 78.18 -2.63 -42.05
C THR A 211 79.34 -1.63 -42.03
N VAL A 212 79.49 -0.77 -41.02
CA VAL A 212 80.57 0.24 -40.95
C VAL A 212 81.21 0.32 -39.56
N SER A 213 82.51 0.63 -39.50
CA SER A 213 83.25 0.89 -38.24
C SER A 213 84.07 2.18 -38.39
N VAL A 214 84.09 3.03 -37.36
CA VAL A 214 84.79 4.32 -37.39
C VAL A 214 86.04 4.25 -36.52
N VAL A 215 87.19 4.72 -37.03
CA VAL A 215 88.45 4.84 -36.30
C VAL A 215 88.85 6.31 -36.17
N ASN A 216 89.12 6.75 -34.95
CA ASN A 216 89.53 8.13 -34.67
C ASN A 216 91.05 8.27 -34.80
N LEU A 217 91.48 9.36 -35.45
CA LEU A 217 92.87 9.71 -35.66
C LEU A 217 93.29 10.84 -34.72
N PRO A 218 94.51 10.80 -34.16
CA PRO A 218 94.96 11.81 -33.20
C PRO A 218 95.29 13.18 -33.83
N ASN A 219 95.51 13.25 -35.15
CA ASN A 219 95.71 14.50 -35.91
C ASN A 219 95.60 14.24 -37.43
N GLU A 220 95.49 15.32 -38.22
CA GLU A 220 95.49 15.25 -39.69
C GLU A 220 96.79 14.73 -40.30
N GLU A 221 97.94 14.90 -39.62
CA GLU A 221 99.21 14.36 -40.11
C GLU A 221 99.16 12.83 -40.22
N MET A 222 98.51 12.16 -39.26
CA MET A 222 98.28 10.72 -39.29
C MET A 222 97.35 10.30 -40.43
N LYS A 223 96.32 11.12 -40.74
CA LYS A 223 95.45 10.90 -41.91
C LYS A 223 96.28 10.91 -43.20
N GLY A 224 97.19 11.88 -43.34
CA GLY A 224 98.11 11.95 -44.48
C GLY A 224 99.07 10.77 -44.59
N ARG A 225 99.58 10.24 -43.46
CA ARG A 225 100.43 9.04 -43.43
C ARG A 225 99.67 7.76 -43.77
N ILE A 226 98.41 7.63 -43.35
CA ILE A 226 97.54 6.49 -43.69
C ILE A 226 97.27 6.45 -45.20
N ILE A 227 97.01 7.59 -45.83
CA ILE A 227 96.86 7.67 -47.29
C ILE A 227 98.20 7.33 -47.97
N GLY A 228 99.28 7.97 -47.55
CA GLY A 228 100.61 7.83 -48.17
C GLY A 228 100.70 8.55 -49.53
N ARG A 229 101.93 8.71 -50.07
CA ARG A 229 102.12 9.32 -51.39
C ARG A 229 101.36 8.52 -52.46
N GLU A 230 100.46 9.19 -53.17
CA GLU A 230 99.57 8.60 -54.20
C GLU A 230 98.62 7.49 -53.68
N GLY A 231 98.27 7.48 -52.40
CA GLY A 231 97.37 6.47 -51.83
C GLY A 231 98.02 5.10 -51.68
N ARG A 232 99.35 5.01 -51.73
CA ARG A 232 100.06 3.73 -51.69
C ARG A 232 99.81 2.97 -50.38
N ASN A 233 99.76 3.68 -49.25
CA ASN A 233 99.61 3.05 -47.94
C ASN A 233 98.18 2.55 -47.74
N ILE A 234 97.18 3.37 -48.06
CA ILE A 234 95.77 2.99 -47.94
C ILE A 234 95.44 1.79 -48.83
N ARG A 235 95.93 1.76 -50.08
CA ARG A 235 95.73 0.60 -50.97
C ARG A 235 96.42 -0.67 -50.46
N SER A 236 97.63 -0.56 -49.93
CA SER A 236 98.32 -1.71 -49.32
C SER A 236 97.55 -2.21 -48.10
N PHE A 237 96.97 -1.32 -47.30
CA PHE A 237 96.14 -1.68 -46.16
C PHE A 237 94.84 -2.36 -46.59
N GLU A 238 94.10 -1.78 -47.54
CA GLU A 238 92.88 -2.35 -48.12
C GLU A 238 93.13 -3.73 -48.74
N THR A 239 94.27 -3.89 -49.43
CA THR A 239 94.64 -5.19 -50.02
C THR A 239 94.99 -6.22 -48.95
N ALA A 240 95.66 -5.80 -47.87
CA ALA A 240 96.06 -6.70 -46.79
C ALA A 240 94.87 -7.15 -45.93
N THR A 241 93.93 -6.26 -45.60
CA THR A 241 92.77 -6.57 -44.76
C THR A 241 91.54 -7.03 -45.55
N GLY A 242 91.45 -6.65 -46.83
CA GLY A 242 90.26 -6.84 -47.67
C GLY A 242 89.06 -5.97 -47.25
N ILE A 243 89.31 -4.83 -46.59
CA ILE A 243 88.30 -3.88 -46.12
C ILE A 243 88.58 -2.52 -46.75
N ASP A 244 87.53 -1.87 -47.26
CA ASP A 244 87.64 -0.56 -47.90
C ASP A 244 87.78 0.54 -46.83
N VAL A 245 88.74 1.44 -47.04
CA VAL A 245 89.03 2.53 -46.12
C VAL A 245 88.55 3.84 -46.74
N ILE A 246 87.42 4.34 -46.24
CA ILE A 246 86.81 5.57 -46.72
C ILE A 246 87.35 6.74 -45.92
N VAL A 247 88.04 7.63 -46.63
CA VAL A 247 88.58 8.88 -46.08
C VAL A 247 87.75 10.03 -46.64
N ASP A 248 86.87 10.58 -45.82
CA ASP A 248 85.97 11.69 -46.19
C ASP A 248 86.41 13.01 -45.51
N ASP A 249 85.70 14.10 -45.75
CA ASP A 249 85.92 15.45 -45.19
C ASP A 249 85.71 15.52 -43.66
N THR A 250 85.40 14.40 -43.00
CA THR A 250 85.34 14.33 -41.53
C THR A 250 86.75 14.52 -40.95
N PRO A 251 87.00 15.57 -40.15
CA PRO A 251 88.29 15.77 -39.50
C PRO A 251 88.53 14.66 -38.48
N GLU A 252 89.78 14.23 -38.35
CA GLU A 252 90.23 13.31 -37.29
C GLU A 252 89.56 11.92 -37.25
N ALA A 253 88.94 11.44 -38.34
CA ALA A 253 88.42 10.07 -38.41
C ALA A 253 88.51 9.45 -39.81
N VAL A 254 88.55 8.11 -39.85
CA VAL A 254 88.51 7.28 -41.06
C VAL A 254 87.50 6.16 -40.87
N ILE A 255 86.73 5.87 -41.92
CA ILE A 255 85.66 4.89 -41.88
C ILE A 255 86.12 3.60 -42.57
N LEU A 256 85.99 2.48 -41.87
CA LEU A 256 86.23 1.14 -42.39
C LEU A 256 84.88 0.55 -42.84
N SER A 257 84.78 0.22 -44.12
CA SER A 257 83.58 -0.32 -44.74
C SER A 257 83.84 -1.73 -45.27
N GLY A 258 83.01 -2.69 -44.88
CA GLY A 258 83.12 -4.05 -45.40
C GLY A 258 82.15 -5.01 -44.74
N TYR A 259 81.70 -6.02 -45.48
CA TYR A 259 80.61 -6.91 -45.04
C TYR A 259 81.02 -7.97 -44.02
N ASP A 260 82.31 -8.31 -43.94
CA ASP A 260 82.84 -9.31 -42.99
C ASP A 260 83.18 -8.64 -41.64
N PRO A 261 82.45 -8.96 -40.56
CA PRO A 261 82.67 -8.32 -39.25
C PRO A 261 84.02 -8.68 -38.64
N ILE A 262 84.56 -9.89 -38.91
CA ILE A 262 85.85 -10.33 -38.37
C ILE A 262 86.98 -9.57 -39.07
N ARG A 263 86.94 -9.49 -40.39
CA ARG A 263 87.94 -8.71 -41.16
C ARG A 263 87.88 -7.23 -40.83
N ARG A 264 86.69 -6.67 -40.62
CA ARG A 264 86.52 -5.27 -40.23
C ARG A 264 87.15 -4.98 -38.88
N GLU A 265 87.01 -5.90 -37.93
CA GLU A 265 87.61 -5.77 -36.61
C GLU A 265 89.14 -5.91 -36.66
N ILE A 266 89.66 -6.86 -37.46
CA ILE A 266 91.10 -6.98 -37.74
C ILE A 266 91.64 -5.68 -38.34
N ALA A 267 90.93 -5.10 -39.30
CA ALA A 267 91.30 -3.82 -39.90
C ALA A 267 91.29 -2.69 -38.85
N ARG A 268 90.25 -2.59 -38.01
CA ARG A 268 90.16 -1.59 -36.94
C ARG A 268 91.36 -1.66 -36.00
N MET A 269 91.63 -2.84 -35.46
CA MET A 269 92.74 -3.09 -34.54
C MET A 269 94.10 -2.86 -35.19
N SER A 270 94.26 -3.28 -36.45
CA SER A 270 95.52 -3.08 -37.19
C SER A 270 95.80 -1.60 -37.41
N LEU A 271 94.77 -0.82 -37.75
CA LEU A 271 94.91 0.62 -37.98
C LEU A 271 95.24 1.35 -36.66
N GLU A 272 94.59 1.02 -35.56
CA GLU A 272 94.91 1.58 -34.22
C GLU A 272 96.37 1.31 -33.81
N LYS A 273 96.86 0.08 -34.02
CA LYS A 273 98.26 -0.28 -33.72
C LYS A 273 99.25 0.47 -34.62
N LEU A 274 98.96 0.59 -35.92
CA LEU A 274 99.79 1.35 -36.85
C LEU A 274 99.83 2.85 -36.50
N ILE A 275 98.70 3.40 -36.02
CA ILE A 275 98.62 4.78 -35.54
C ILE A 275 99.48 4.96 -34.28
N ALA A 276 99.41 4.03 -33.33
CA ALA A 276 100.21 4.06 -32.12
C ALA A 276 101.72 3.95 -32.38
N ASP A 277 102.13 3.13 -33.36
CA ASP A 277 103.54 2.98 -33.79
C ASP A 277 104.02 4.21 -34.60
N GLY A 278 103.12 4.90 -35.30
CA GLY A 278 103.41 6.12 -36.08
C GLY A 278 104.16 5.88 -37.39
N ARG A 279 104.50 4.62 -37.70
CA ARG A 279 105.21 4.18 -38.92
C ARG A 279 104.26 3.42 -39.84
N ILE A 280 103.85 4.07 -40.92
CA ILE A 280 102.89 3.52 -41.88
C ILE A 280 103.56 3.43 -43.25
N HIS A 281 103.99 2.23 -43.63
CA HIS A 281 104.50 1.89 -44.96
C HIS A 281 104.15 0.43 -45.29
N PRO A 282 104.10 0.03 -46.58
CA PRO A 282 103.49 -1.23 -47.01
C PRO A 282 103.98 -2.48 -46.26
N THR A 283 105.30 -2.64 -46.10
CA THR A 283 105.89 -3.79 -45.40
C THR A 283 105.45 -3.89 -43.93
N ARG A 284 105.27 -2.76 -43.24
CA ARG A 284 104.85 -2.73 -41.84
C ARG A 284 103.36 -3.00 -41.71
N ILE A 285 102.56 -2.52 -42.67
CA ILE A 285 101.13 -2.76 -42.73
C ILE A 285 100.85 -4.26 -42.82
N GLU A 286 101.49 -4.96 -43.76
CA GLU A 286 101.34 -6.41 -43.92
C GLU A 286 101.75 -7.18 -42.65
N GLU A 287 102.84 -6.78 -42.00
CA GLU A 287 103.32 -7.39 -40.76
C GLU A 287 102.32 -7.21 -39.60
N VAL A 288 101.80 -5.98 -39.41
CA VAL A 288 100.86 -5.67 -38.32
C VAL A 288 99.50 -6.34 -38.56
N VAL A 289 99.03 -6.38 -39.81
CA VAL A 289 97.79 -7.08 -40.17
C VAL A 289 97.93 -8.57 -39.88
N SER A 290 98.99 -9.23 -40.35
CA SER A 290 99.20 -10.66 -40.09
C SER A 290 99.34 -11.00 -38.60
N LYS A 291 99.96 -10.11 -37.82
CA LYS A 291 100.02 -10.28 -36.36
C LYS A 291 98.65 -10.11 -35.70
N THR A 292 97.87 -9.14 -36.15
CA THR A 292 96.53 -8.85 -35.62
C THR A 292 95.51 -9.93 -36.01
N GLU A 293 95.64 -10.54 -37.19
CA GLU A 293 94.86 -11.72 -37.57
C GLU A 293 95.05 -12.88 -36.58
N LYS A 294 96.29 -13.16 -36.18
CA LYS A 294 96.58 -14.21 -35.19
C LYS A 294 96.03 -13.87 -33.80
N GLU A 295 96.10 -12.60 -33.40
CA GLU A 295 95.51 -12.15 -32.13
C GLU A 295 93.98 -12.27 -32.17
N MET A 296 93.35 -11.91 -33.30
CA MET A 296 91.91 -12.04 -33.48
C MET A 296 91.48 -13.50 -33.47
N GLU A 297 92.25 -14.42 -34.06
CA GLU A 297 91.97 -15.86 -34.02
C GLU A 297 91.96 -16.40 -32.57
N ILE A 298 92.86 -15.90 -31.72
CA ILE A 298 92.86 -16.24 -30.28
C ILE A 298 91.63 -15.67 -29.59
N ILE A 299 91.29 -14.40 -29.81
CA ILE A 299 90.11 -13.76 -29.21
C ILE A 299 88.82 -14.47 -29.64
N VAL A 300 88.68 -14.82 -30.92
CA VAL A 300 87.53 -15.57 -31.44
C VAL A 300 87.44 -16.95 -30.78
N ARG A 301 88.58 -17.59 -30.53
CA ARG A 301 88.61 -18.89 -29.83
C ARG A 301 88.26 -18.76 -28.34
N GLU A 302 88.72 -17.72 -27.66
CA GLU A 302 88.39 -17.44 -26.24
C GLU A 302 86.92 -17.06 -26.04
N ILE A 303 86.32 -16.33 -26.98
CA ILE A 303 84.88 -15.97 -26.94
C ILE A 303 84.00 -17.15 -27.40
N GLY A 304 84.58 -18.12 -28.13
CA GLY A 304 83.91 -19.32 -28.62
C GLY A 304 83.94 -20.54 -27.68
N GLU A 305 84.68 -20.47 -26.57
CA GLU A 305 84.53 -21.35 -25.39
C GLU A 305 83.44 -20.83 -24.45
#